data_AF-A0A0F9IPF8-F1
#
_entry.id   AF-A0A0F9IPF8-F1
#
_cell.length_a   1.000
_cell.length_b   1.000
_cell.length_c   1.000
_cell.angle_alpha   90.00
_cell.angle_beta   90.00
_cell.angle_gamma   90.00
#
_symmetry.space_group_name_H-M   'P 1'
#
loop_
_entity.id
_entity.type
_entity.pdbx_description
1 polymer ?
#
loop_
_entity_poly.entity_id
_entity_poly.type
_entity_poly.pdbx_seq_one_letter_code
_entity_poly.pdbx_strand_id
1 'polypeptide(L)'
;MLSRLDNLKEKLLQKGSEEGNLTTSLYYLVKELKCLPEILGREFEVEYDKKGRIKRIRQLPMSIPTLMILLKEMETDYKRQEKDMKKSQRKGRRR
;
A
#
# COMPACT_ATOMS: atom_id res chain seq x y z
N MET A 1 26.26 2.67 14.09
CA MET A 1 25.21 3.58 13.56
C MET A 1 24.04 2.71 13.12
N LEU A 2 22.86 2.89 13.70
CA LEU A 2 21.65 2.22 13.23
C LEU A 2 21.28 2.74 11.84
N SER A 3 20.83 1.85 10.95
CA SER A 3 20.33 2.27 9.65
C SER A 3 19.05 3.09 9.82
N ARG A 4 18.70 3.93 8.84
CA ARG A 4 17.45 4.71 8.89
C ARG A 4 16.21 3.83 9.07
N LEU A 5 16.26 2.60 8.55
CA LEU A 5 15.19 1.61 8.66
C LEU A 5 15.08 1.06 10.09
N ASP A 6 16.20 0.83 10.78
CA ASP A 6 16.18 0.28 12.14
C ASP A 6 15.67 1.33 13.14
N ASN A 7 16.06 2.60 12.98
CA ASN A 7 15.49 3.72 13.75
C ASN A 7 13.97 3.86 13.53
N LEU A 8 13.50 3.60 12.31
CA LEU A 8 12.07 3.64 11.99
C LEU A 8 11.32 2.48 12.66
N LYS A 9 11.88 1.27 12.63
CA LYS A 9 11.31 0.10 13.33
C LYS A 9 11.21 0.36 14.83
N GLU A 10 12.25 0.89 15.44
CA GLU A 10 12.21 1.27 16.86
C GLU A 10 11.15 2.32 17.15
N LYS A 11 11.00 3.36 16.32
CA LYS A 11 9.93 4.36 16.47
C LYS A 11 8.51 3.78 16.33
N LEU A 12 8.32 2.79 15.47
CA LEU A 12 7.05 2.10 15.27
C LEU A 12 6.74 1.11 16.41
N LEU A 13 7.76 0.42 16.92
CA LEU A 13 7.63 -0.58 17.97
C LEU A 13 7.57 0.01 19.39
N GLN A 14 8.25 1.13 19.66
CA GLN A 14 8.22 1.82 20.96
C GLN A 14 6.91 2.57 21.21
N LYS A 15 6.18 2.98 20.16
CA LYS A 15 4.81 3.51 20.28
C LYS A 15 3.76 2.40 20.42
N GLY A 16 4.08 1.38 21.21
CA GLY A 16 3.25 0.21 21.46
C GLY A 16 2.09 0.44 22.43
N SER A 17 1.30 1.50 22.29
CA SER A 17 0.05 1.61 23.06
C SER A 17 -1.02 2.34 22.26
N GLU A 18 -1.99 1.54 21.78
CA GLU A 18 -3.36 1.96 21.44
C GLU A 18 -3.47 2.96 20.27
N GLU A 19 -3.94 2.49 19.11
CA GLU A 19 -4.30 3.31 17.95
C GLU A 19 -3.15 4.05 17.25
N GLY A 20 -2.02 3.39 17.05
CA GLY A 20 -1.09 3.73 15.96
C GLY A 20 -1.74 3.51 14.60
N ASN A 21 -2.65 4.40 14.20
CA ASN A 21 -3.44 4.32 12.98
C ASN A 21 -2.49 4.09 11.78
N LEU A 22 -2.86 3.21 10.84
CA LEU A 22 -2.05 2.84 9.67
C LEU A 22 -1.46 4.07 8.96
N THR A 23 -2.23 5.16 8.96
CA THR A 23 -1.86 6.51 8.48
C THR A 23 -0.59 7.07 9.14
N THR A 24 -0.43 6.92 10.45
CA THR A 24 0.73 7.39 11.21
C THR A 24 1.99 6.59 10.83
N SER A 25 1.84 5.27 10.66
CA SER A 25 2.93 4.40 10.21
C SER A 25 3.36 4.72 8.78
N LEU A 26 2.40 4.95 7.89
CA LEU A 26 2.64 5.41 6.51
C LEU A 26 3.36 6.77 6.50
N TYR A 27 2.93 7.73 7.32
CA TYR A 27 3.58 9.04 7.43
C TYR A 27 5.07 8.94 7.83
N TYR A 28 5.40 8.09 8.82
CA TYR A 28 6.79 7.91 9.23
C TYR A 28 7.65 7.20 8.16
N LEU A 29 7.11 6.17 7.50
CA LEU A 29 7.76 5.50 6.37
C LEU A 29 8.11 6.49 5.26
N VAL A 30 7.12 7.29 4.87
CA VAL A 30 7.23 8.37 3.88
C VAL A 30 8.31 9.38 4.23
N LYS A 31 8.31 9.85 5.48
CA LYS A 31 9.19 10.93 5.94
C LYS A 31 10.65 10.48 5.99
N GLU A 32 10.90 9.26 6.48
CA GLU A 32 12.25 8.76 6.74
C GLU A 32 12.88 8.12 5.50
N LEU A 33 12.09 7.43 4.67
CA LEU A 33 12.59 6.73 3.47
C LEU A 33 12.44 7.55 2.19
N LYS A 34 11.75 8.70 2.22
CA LYS A 34 11.44 9.54 1.05
C LYS A 34 10.74 8.80 -0.10
N CYS A 35 10.14 7.64 0.18
CA CYS A 35 9.51 6.78 -0.82
C CYS A 35 8.00 7.04 -0.97
N LEU A 36 7.53 8.24 -0.57
CA LEU A 36 6.14 8.67 -0.74
C LEU A 36 5.56 8.40 -2.14
N PRO A 37 6.28 8.64 -3.25
CA PRO A 37 5.75 8.38 -4.59
C PRO A 37 5.78 6.91 -5.02
N GLU A 38 6.48 6.06 -4.26
CA GLU A 38 6.57 4.61 -4.48
C GLU A 38 5.58 3.85 -3.57
N ILE A 39 5.23 4.42 -2.41
CA ILE A 39 4.25 3.89 -1.44
C ILE A 39 2.83 4.41 -1.72
N LEU A 40 2.67 5.70 -2.00
CA LEU A 40 1.41 6.18 -2.56
C LEU A 40 1.35 5.71 -4.00
N GLY A 41 0.29 4.99 -4.35
CA GLY A 41 -0.03 4.76 -5.75
C GLY A 41 -0.08 6.07 -6.53
N ARG A 42 -0.10 5.98 -7.85
CA ARG A 42 -0.31 7.15 -8.72
C ARG A 42 -1.75 7.14 -9.21
N GLU A 43 -2.41 8.28 -9.11
CA GLU A 43 -3.67 8.52 -9.81
C GLU A 43 -3.36 9.11 -11.20
N PHE A 44 -4.20 8.77 -12.17
CA PHE A 44 -4.04 9.22 -13.55
C PHE A 44 -5.22 10.11 -13.93
N GLU A 45 -4.93 11.36 -14.25
CA GLU A 45 -5.92 12.27 -14.81
C GLU A 45 -5.78 12.24 -16.35
N VAL A 46 -6.87 11.88 -17.03
CA VAL A 46 -6.91 11.79 -18.50
C VAL A 46 -7.74 12.94 -19.06
N GLU A 47 -7.10 13.82 -19.81
CA GLU A 47 -7.73 14.93 -20.52
C GLU A 47 -8.08 14.47 -21.93
N TYR A 48 -9.35 14.63 -22.33
CA TYR A 48 -9.84 14.28 -23.66
C TYR A 48 -10.02 15.55 -24.52
N ASP A 49 -9.80 15.43 -25.83
CA ASP A 49 -10.11 16.49 -26.79
C ASP A 49 -11.61 16.53 -27.12
N LYS A 50 -12.04 17.56 -27.88
CA LYS A 50 -13.45 17.71 -28.31
C LYS A 50 -13.96 16.56 -29.19
N LYS A 51 -13.08 15.69 -29.67
CA LYS A 51 -13.39 14.50 -30.48
C LYS A 51 -13.33 13.20 -29.66
N GLY A 52 -13.16 13.29 -28.33
CA GLY A 52 -13.09 12.14 -27.43
C GLY A 52 -11.76 11.39 -27.44
N ARG A 53 -10.69 11.95 -28.02
CA ARG A 53 -9.36 11.33 -28.05
C ARG A 53 -8.56 11.76 -26.82
N ILE A 54 -7.71 10.87 -26.31
CA ILE A 54 -6.79 11.21 -25.22
C ILE A 54 -5.82 12.29 -25.71
N LYS A 55 -5.87 13.45 -25.07
CA LYS A 55 -5.01 14.60 -25.35
C LYS A 55 -3.83 14.65 -24.38
N ARG A 56 -4.05 14.29 -23.12
CA ARG A 56 -3.02 14.33 -22.08
C ARG A 56 -3.30 13.33 -20.98
N ILE A 57 -2.24 12.72 -20.46
CA ILE A 57 -2.28 11.93 -19.23
C ILE A 57 -1.37 12.64 -18.22
N ARG A 58 -1.88 12.89 -17.00
CA ARG A 58 -1.09 13.42 -15.88
C ARG A 58 -1.04 12.38 -14.78
N GLN A 59 0.15 12.18 -14.23
CA GLN A 59 0.33 11.38 -13.02
C GLN A 59 0.28 12.30 -11.81
N LEU A 60 -0.59 11.98 -10.86
CA LEU A 60 -0.77 12.70 -9.62
C LEU A 60 -0.52 11.75 -8.44
N PRO A 61 -0.06 12.26 -7.29
CA PRO A 61 -0.01 11.46 -6.07
C PRO A 61 -1.43 11.02 -5.71
N MET A 62 -1.60 9.73 -5.38
CA MET A 62 -2.88 9.19 -4.91
C MET A 62 -3.32 9.83 -3.60
N SER A 63 -4.63 10.02 -3.45
CA SER A 63 -5.18 10.55 -2.20
C SER A 63 -5.01 9.53 -1.05
N ILE A 64 -4.80 10.01 0.18
CA ILE A 64 -4.69 9.14 1.37
C ILE A 64 -5.93 8.24 1.54
N PRO A 65 -7.18 8.73 1.39
CA PRO A 65 -8.36 7.87 1.44
C PRO A 65 -8.35 6.75 0.38
N THR A 66 -7.99 7.07 -0.87
CA THR A 66 -7.86 6.08 -1.95
C THR A 66 -6.83 5.00 -1.60
N LEU A 67 -5.65 5.42 -1.10
CA LEU A 67 -4.61 4.48 -0.68
C LEU A 67 -5.10 3.54 0.44
N MET A 68 -5.81 4.08 1.43
CA MET A 68 -6.34 3.29 2.54
C MET A 68 -7.35 2.23 2.10
N ILE A 69 -8.17 2.54 1.08
CA ILE A 69 -9.09 1.58 0.46
C ILE A 69 -8.29 0.48 -0.24
N LEU A 70 -7.33 0.87 -1.09
CA LEU A 70 -6.49 -0.07 -1.83
C LEU A 70 -5.74 -1.04 -0.90
N LEU A 71 -5.16 -0.54 0.19
CA LEU A 71 -4.46 -1.38 1.17
C LEU A 71 -5.38 -2.41 1.81
N LYS A 72 -6.63 -2.06 2.13
CA LYS A 72 -7.63 -2.99 2.68
C LYS A 72 -8.05 -4.04 1.66
N GLU A 73 -8.21 -3.65 0.39
CA GLU A 73 -8.54 -4.58 -0.69
C GLU A 73 -7.39 -5.57 -0.92
N MET A 74 -6.14 -5.08 -0.97
CA MET A 74 -4.94 -5.92 -1.10
C MET A 74 -4.79 -6.89 0.08
N GLU A 75 -5.02 -6.44 1.31
CA GLU A 75 -4.99 -7.33 2.49
C GLU A 75 -6.06 -8.42 2.39
N THR A 76 -7.26 -8.05 1.92
CA THR A 76 -8.36 -9.00 1.73
C THR A 76 -8.02 -10.03 0.66
N ASP A 77 -7.45 -9.60 -0.46
CA ASP A 77 -7.04 -10.46 -1.54
C ASP A 77 -5.91 -11.41 -1.12
N TYR A 78 -4.89 -10.89 -0.42
CA TYR A 78 -3.82 -11.70 0.16
C TYR A 78 -4.37 -12.83 1.06
N LYS A 79 -5.30 -12.50 1.97
CA LYS A 79 -5.95 -13.49 2.84
C LYS A 79 -6.76 -14.53 2.05
N ARG A 80 -7.36 -14.16 0.92
CA ARG A 80 -8.07 -15.10 0.03
C ARG A 80 -7.08 -16.05 -0.64
N GLN A 81 -6.03 -15.50 -1.26
CA GLN A 81 -4.98 -16.29 -1.91
C GLN A 81 -4.33 -17.28 -0.93
N GLU A 82 -4.02 -16.84 0.29
CA GLU A 82 -3.42 -17.70 1.32
C GLU A 82 -4.35 -18.87 1.70
N LYS A 83 -5.66 -18.62 1.83
CA LYS A 83 -6.67 -19.66 2.09
C LYS A 83 -6.76 -20.65 0.93
N ASP A 84 -6.72 -20.17 -0.30
CA ASP A 84 -6.85 -21.03 -1.48
C ASP A 84 -5.58 -21.88 -1.71
N MET A 85 -4.39 -21.33 -1.44
CA MET A 85 -3.14 -22.09 -1.38
C MET A 85 -3.18 -23.20 -0.32
N LYS A 86 -3.69 -22.91 0.89
CA LYS A 86 -3.83 -23.93 1.95
C LYS A 86 -4.82 -25.04 1.55
N LYS A 87 -5.89 -24.70 0.81
CA LYS A 87 -6.85 -25.69 0.30
C LYS A 87 -6.26 -26.55 -0.82
N SER A 88 -5.48 -25.98 -1.74
CA SER A 88 -4.87 -26.72 -2.84
C SER A 88 -3.81 -27.72 -2.33
N GLN A 89 -3.00 -27.33 -1.34
CA GLN A 89 -2.03 -28.23 -0.69
C GLN A 89 -2.69 -29.42 0.03
N ARG A 90 -3.88 -29.23 0.63
CA ARG A 90 -4.61 -30.31 1.30
C ARG A 90 -5.25 -31.30 0.32
N LYS A 91 -5.62 -30.88 -0.89
CA LYS A 91 -6.18 -31.78 -1.93
C LYS A 91 -5.12 -32.68 -2.58
N GLY A 92 -3.88 -32.21 -2.73
CA GLY A 92 -2.78 -33.01 -3.29
C GLY A 92 -2.27 -34.11 -2.36
N ARG A 93 -2.49 -33.99 -1.04
CA ARG A 93 -2.00 -34.94 -0.03
C ARG A 93 -2.90 -36.16 0.21
N ARG A 94 -4.03 -36.25 -0.50
CA ARG A 94 -5.01 -37.35 -0.42
C ARG A 94 -4.98 -38.28 -1.64
N ARG A 95 -3.97 -38.17 -2.50
CA ARG A 95 -3.69 -39.13 -3.58
C ARG A 95 -2.37 -39.83 -3.30
#